data_AF-A0A817Z516-F1
#
_entry.id   AF-A0A817Z516-F1
#
_cell.length_a   1.000
_cell.length_b   1.000
_cell.length_c   1.000
_cell.angle_alpha   90.00
_cell.angle_beta   90.00
_cell.angle_gamma   90.00
#
_symmetry.space_group_name_H-M   'P 1'
#
loop_
_entity.id
_entity.type
_entity.pdbx_description
1 polymer ?
#
loop_
_entity_poly.entity_id
_entity_poly.type
_entity_poly.pdbx_seq_one_letter_code
_entity_poly.pdbx_strand_id
1 'polypeptide(L)'
;MLVMESTALLLIGVIACFSINVSFDLPSANENIDNVVSLNIENANIGQIILPTMHGAILETNINRDDDGGIYAELIYNRAFQGSISLDGWSLFWQGSIAASTIVPLSSALPVQLRYALITNSTLTSDFRNSGFYGMNIQARNYTARFFYRPLSGAYVASGKLNIGFSNSSGQIIYGSKGDFEFNLISCFSPTYKNRPNGARIDIAQAFADLKPGYVRLPGGRRGTWTGYDTKGFGLIELLTFVVDIGATPVLAVYVEYSLDRKAVPPDQLQPYIDEVIKELDFLTASASNNRMGALRVRLDRSQPFDIKYVGIGNEDWIDPASSSYNHRWSAFYNALSQK
;
A
#
# COMPACT_ATOMS: atom_id res chain seq x y z
N MET A 1 11.63 -4.89 -65.23
CA MET A 1 10.22 -4.56 -65.50
C MET A 1 9.39 -5.34 -64.49
N LEU A 2 8.38 -4.70 -63.87
CA LEU A 2 7.72 -4.97 -62.56
C LEU A 2 8.55 -4.38 -61.40
N VAL A 3 8.40 -3.11 -60.99
CA VAL A 3 7.24 -2.34 -60.46
C VAL A 3 6.71 -2.95 -59.16
N MET A 4 7.16 -2.41 -58.02
CA MET A 4 6.48 -2.49 -56.74
C MET A 4 5.76 -1.15 -56.51
N GLU A 5 4.44 -1.16 -56.58
CA GLU A 5 3.61 -0.05 -56.12
C GLU A 5 3.49 -0.08 -54.60
N SER A 6 3.79 1.06 -53.96
CA SER A 6 3.50 1.32 -52.56
C SER A 6 2.12 1.95 -52.44
N THR A 7 1.23 1.36 -51.64
CA THR A 7 0.11 2.09 -51.04
C THR A 7 0.40 2.27 -49.56
N ALA A 8 0.73 3.50 -49.18
CA ALA A 8 0.83 3.94 -47.80
C ALA A 8 -0.57 4.08 -47.19
N LEU A 9 -0.80 3.49 -46.02
CA LEU A 9 -1.83 3.95 -45.09
C LEU A 9 -1.09 4.62 -43.92
N LEU A 10 -1.27 5.93 -43.82
CA LEU A 10 -0.72 6.76 -42.76
C LEU A 10 -1.53 6.52 -41.48
N LEU A 11 -1.01 5.73 -40.53
CA LEU A 11 -1.44 5.81 -39.13
C LEU A 11 -0.30 6.42 -38.33
N ILE A 12 -0.53 7.64 -37.87
CA ILE A 12 0.36 8.37 -36.96
C ILE A 12 0.31 7.64 -35.61
N GLY A 13 1.20 6.66 -35.45
CA GLY A 13 1.58 6.10 -34.16
C GLY A 13 3.04 6.46 -33.95
N VAL A 14 3.33 7.29 -32.95
CA VAL A 14 4.70 7.45 -32.47
C VAL A 14 5.11 6.11 -31.85
N ILE A 15 5.62 5.21 -32.70
CA ILE A 15 6.40 4.08 -32.25
C ILE A 15 7.74 4.69 -31.87
N ALA A 16 7.98 4.85 -30.57
CA ALA A 16 9.34 4.96 -30.09
C ALA A 16 10.03 3.62 -30.43
N CYS A 17 10.58 3.53 -31.64
CA CYS A 17 11.52 2.47 -31.97
C CYS A 17 12.75 2.71 -31.11
N PHE A 18 12.93 1.92 -30.07
CA PHE A 18 14.27 1.69 -29.54
C PHE A 18 15.07 0.99 -30.64
N SER A 19 15.77 1.77 -31.45
CA SER A 19 16.87 1.26 -32.26
C SER A 19 18.04 0.99 -31.32
N ILE A 20 18.31 -0.28 -31.03
CA ILE A 20 19.61 -0.68 -30.48
C ILE A 20 20.60 -0.51 -31.63
N ASN A 21 21.32 0.61 -31.64
CA ASN A 21 22.51 0.74 -32.48
C ASN A 21 23.62 -0.05 -31.79
N VAL A 22 23.85 -1.29 -32.24
CA VAL A 22 25.08 -2.00 -31.92
C VAL A 22 26.17 -1.41 -32.80
N SER A 23 26.91 -0.44 -32.25
CA SER A 23 28.11 0.11 -32.88
C SER A 23 29.24 -0.88 -32.64
N PHE A 24 29.75 -1.49 -33.71
CA PHE A 24 31.02 -2.22 -33.64
C PHE A 24 32.12 -1.23 -34.00
N ASP A 25 33.09 -1.04 -33.11
CA ASP A 25 34.37 -0.47 -33.52
C ASP A 25 35.01 -1.46 -34.51
N LEU A 26 35.08 -1.08 -35.78
CA LEU A 26 35.91 -1.81 -36.72
C LEU A 26 37.36 -1.63 -36.27
N PRO A 27 38.08 -2.69 -35.91
CA PRO A 27 39.46 -2.53 -35.49
C PRO A 27 40.26 -1.94 -36.64
N SER A 28 41.20 -1.05 -36.32
CA SER A 28 42.18 -0.57 -37.28
C SER A 28 42.88 -1.79 -37.91
N ALA A 29 43.19 -1.70 -39.21
CA ALA A 29 43.47 -2.83 -40.11
C ALA A 29 44.62 -3.81 -39.73
N ASN A 30 45.22 -3.69 -38.54
CA ASN A 30 46.39 -4.45 -38.10
C ASN A 30 46.29 -5.05 -36.68
N GLU A 31 45.12 -5.10 -36.03
CA GLU A 31 44.97 -5.90 -34.80
C GLU A 31 44.55 -7.34 -35.13
N ASN A 32 45.31 -8.32 -34.62
CA ASN A 32 44.95 -9.74 -34.69
C ASN A 32 43.66 -9.95 -33.90
N ILE A 33 42.52 -10.02 -34.60
CA ILE A 33 41.21 -10.25 -33.98
C ILE A 33 41.03 -11.75 -33.73
N ASP A 34 41.94 -12.36 -32.97
CA ASP A 34 41.92 -13.82 -32.70
C ASP A 34 40.78 -14.24 -31.75
N ASN A 35 39.96 -13.30 -31.27
CA ASN A 35 38.87 -13.55 -30.31
C ASN A 35 37.56 -12.86 -30.70
N VAL A 36 37.05 -13.06 -31.93
CA VAL A 36 35.67 -12.66 -32.26
C VAL A 36 34.68 -13.63 -31.65
N VAL A 37 33.98 -13.21 -30.58
CA VAL A 37 32.84 -13.95 -30.05
C VAL A 37 31.64 -13.69 -30.94
N SER A 38 31.21 -14.72 -31.68
CA SER A 38 30.01 -14.66 -32.52
C SER A 38 28.80 -15.23 -31.77
N LEU A 39 27.70 -14.47 -31.70
CA LEU A 39 26.40 -14.94 -31.19
C LEU A 39 25.52 -15.36 -32.38
N ASN A 40 25.31 -16.66 -32.54
CA ASN A 40 24.37 -17.18 -33.54
C ASN A 40 22.95 -17.16 -32.96
N ILE A 41 22.06 -16.35 -33.54
CA ILE A 41 20.63 -16.31 -33.17
C ILE A 41 19.88 -17.30 -34.06
N GLU A 42 19.38 -18.40 -33.48
CA GLU A 42 18.58 -19.38 -34.22
C GLU A 42 17.12 -18.89 -34.37
N ASN A 43 16.72 -18.60 -35.61
CA ASN A 43 15.35 -18.17 -35.93
C ASN A 43 14.41 -19.33 -36.34
N ALA A 44 14.95 -20.53 -36.57
CA ALA A 44 14.21 -21.66 -37.13
C ALA A 44 13.38 -22.43 -36.08
N ASN A 45 13.76 -22.33 -34.80
CA ASN A 45 13.08 -22.98 -33.69
C ASN A 45 12.55 -21.91 -32.72
N ILE A 46 11.23 -21.80 -32.58
CA ILE A 46 10.65 -20.99 -31.50
C ILE A 46 11.06 -21.67 -30.19
N GLY A 47 11.85 -20.96 -29.36
CA GLY A 47 12.27 -21.42 -28.04
C GLY A 47 11.10 -21.56 -27.05
N GLN A 48 11.41 -21.76 -25.78
CA GLN A 48 10.39 -21.83 -24.72
C GLN A 48 9.57 -20.53 -24.66
N ILE A 49 8.26 -20.66 -24.40
CA ILE A 49 7.36 -19.51 -24.24
C ILE A 49 7.76 -18.74 -22.98
N ILE A 50 8.06 -17.46 -23.13
CA ILE A 50 8.24 -16.55 -22.01
C ILE A 50 6.86 -16.22 -21.44
N LEU A 51 6.60 -16.64 -20.19
CA LEU A 51 5.33 -16.38 -19.53
C LEU A 51 5.17 -14.88 -19.23
N PRO A 52 3.95 -14.32 -19.33
CA PRO A 52 3.69 -12.94 -18.93
C PRO A 52 4.08 -12.65 -17.47
N THR A 53 4.08 -13.67 -16.61
CA THR A 53 4.47 -13.61 -15.20
C THR A 53 5.97 -13.80 -14.95
N MET A 54 6.82 -13.81 -15.99
CA MET A 54 8.28 -13.94 -15.82
C MET A 54 8.87 -12.76 -15.03
N HIS A 55 8.32 -11.56 -15.18
CA HIS A 55 8.70 -10.38 -14.43
C HIS A 55 7.53 -9.86 -13.60
N GLY A 56 7.80 -9.46 -12.37
CA GLY A 56 6.80 -8.94 -11.47
C GLY A 56 7.41 -8.02 -10.42
N ALA A 57 6.58 -7.62 -9.46
CA ALA A 57 7.00 -6.83 -8.31
C ALA A 57 6.62 -7.54 -7.01
N ILE A 58 7.22 -7.08 -5.92
CA ILE A 58 6.91 -7.51 -4.56
C ILE A 58 6.58 -6.24 -3.78
N LEU A 59 5.47 -6.26 -3.06
CA LEU A 59 5.10 -5.25 -2.09
C LEU A 59 5.13 -5.93 -0.72
N GLU A 60 5.93 -5.40 0.19
CA GLU A 60 6.08 -5.90 1.54
C GLU A 60 5.62 -4.83 2.53
N THR A 61 4.42 -4.98 3.08
CA THR A 61 3.74 -3.92 3.85
C THR A 61 4.65 -3.37 4.95
N ASN A 62 4.88 -2.05 4.87
CA ASN A 62 5.56 -1.22 5.84
C ASN A 62 7.09 -1.39 5.87
N ILE A 63 7.69 -1.87 4.78
CA ILE A 63 9.14 -1.74 4.56
C ILE A 63 9.43 -0.34 4.03
N ASN A 64 10.32 0.41 4.69
CA ASN A 64 10.72 1.77 4.26
C ASN A 64 9.54 2.73 3.99
N ARG A 65 8.39 2.56 4.67
CA ARG A 65 7.15 3.32 4.41
C ARG A 65 6.61 3.11 2.99
N ASP A 66 6.77 1.93 2.40
CA ASP A 66 6.27 1.61 1.06
C ASP A 66 4.74 1.62 0.98
N ASP A 67 4.03 1.42 2.09
CA ASP A 67 2.58 1.55 2.26
C ASP A 67 2.17 2.90 2.85
N ASP A 68 2.10 3.04 4.17
CA ASP A 68 1.81 4.27 4.93
C ASP A 68 2.93 5.30 4.68
N GLY A 69 2.61 6.33 3.90
CA GLY A 69 3.55 7.34 3.42
C GLY A 69 4.11 7.06 2.02
N GLY A 70 3.92 5.84 1.52
CA GLY A 70 4.31 5.36 0.20
C GLY A 70 3.12 5.25 -0.74
N ILE A 71 2.80 4.04 -1.20
CA ILE A 71 1.72 3.81 -2.18
C ILE A 71 0.35 4.20 -1.62
N TYR A 72 0.12 4.16 -0.31
CA TYR A 72 -1.14 4.58 0.28
C TYR A 72 -1.28 6.11 0.28
N ALA A 73 -2.42 6.63 -0.19
CA ALA A 73 -2.59 8.07 -0.41
C ALA A 73 -2.93 8.91 0.82
N GLU A 74 -2.96 8.32 2.01
CA GLU A 74 -3.12 9.07 3.26
C GLU A 74 -1.93 10.03 3.46
N LEU A 75 -2.23 11.30 3.72
CA LEU A 75 -1.22 12.33 3.94
C LEU A 75 -0.88 12.52 5.42
N ILE A 76 -1.78 12.13 6.32
CA ILE A 76 -1.63 12.35 7.76
C ILE A 76 -0.83 11.21 8.38
N TYR A 77 0.38 11.53 8.85
CA TYR A 77 1.19 10.59 9.61
C TYR A 77 0.60 10.41 11.01
N ASN A 78 0.60 9.19 11.53
CA ASN A 78 0.05 8.88 12.86
C ASN A 78 -1.40 9.39 13.04
N ARG A 79 -2.24 9.14 12.03
CA ARG A 79 -3.59 9.72 11.91
C ARG A 79 -4.58 9.39 13.02
N ALA A 80 -4.36 8.27 13.72
CA ALA A 80 -5.29 7.74 14.71
C ALA A 80 -4.58 7.18 15.96
N PHE A 81 -3.29 7.52 16.16
CA PHE A 81 -2.54 7.19 17.37
C PHE A 81 -2.54 5.68 17.69
N GLN A 82 -2.50 4.87 16.64
CA GLN A 82 -2.64 3.43 16.78
C GLN A 82 -1.32 2.82 17.29
N GLY A 83 -1.44 1.91 18.27
CA GLY A 83 -0.32 1.15 18.84
C GLY A 83 0.62 1.90 19.78
N SER A 84 0.42 3.18 20.03
CA SER A 84 1.19 3.97 20.99
C SER A 84 0.42 5.20 21.45
N ILE A 85 0.77 5.75 22.61
CA ILE A 85 0.32 7.08 23.05
C ILE A 85 1.18 8.21 22.47
N SER A 86 2.14 7.88 21.59
CA SER A 86 2.99 8.88 20.93
C SER A 86 2.17 9.81 20.03
N LEU A 87 2.49 11.10 20.09
CA LEU A 87 1.98 12.11 19.18
C LEU A 87 2.96 12.40 18.03
N ASP A 88 3.79 11.44 17.64
CA ASP A 88 4.72 11.60 16.51
C ASP A 88 4.01 12.13 15.28
N GLY A 89 4.64 13.09 14.60
CA GLY A 89 4.05 13.82 13.48
C GLY A 89 3.17 14.99 13.88
N TRP A 90 2.74 15.10 15.14
CA TRP A 90 1.87 16.17 15.61
C TRP A 90 2.64 17.18 16.47
N SER A 91 2.44 18.47 16.18
CA SER A 91 3.05 19.56 16.95
C SER A 91 2.04 20.67 17.24
N LEU A 92 2.10 21.23 18.44
CA LEU A 92 1.41 22.47 18.76
C LEU A 92 2.05 23.62 18.00
N PHE A 93 1.23 24.55 17.50
CA PHE A 93 1.69 25.81 16.93
C PHE A 93 0.99 26.98 17.64
N TRP A 94 1.78 27.93 18.12
CA TRP A 94 1.36 29.02 19.03
C TRP A 94 1.08 28.57 20.48
N GLN A 95 -0.18 28.59 20.92
CA GLN A 95 -0.55 28.58 22.34
C GLN A 95 -1.41 27.39 22.74
N GLY A 96 -1.21 26.84 23.92
CA GLY A 96 -2.02 25.72 24.42
C GLY A 96 -1.17 24.49 24.70
N SER A 97 -1.79 23.32 24.58
CA SER A 97 -1.13 22.04 24.68
C SER A 97 -1.83 20.98 23.82
N ILE A 98 -1.03 20.00 23.40
CA ILE A 98 -1.53 18.74 22.85
C ILE A 98 -1.08 17.59 23.76
N ALA A 99 -1.95 16.62 23.98
CA ALA A 99 -1.66 15.43 24.77
C ALA A 99 -2.42 14.23 24.25
N ALA A 100 -1.85 13.03 24.37
CA ALA A 100 -2.59 11.80 24.12
C ALA A 100 -3.57 11.51 25.28
N SER A 101 -4.77 11.06 24.94
CA SER A 101 -5.83 10.72 25.89
C SER A 101 -6.39 9.34 25.58
N THR A 102 -6.61 8.51 26.61
CA THR A 102 -7.27 7.20 26.50
C THR A 102 -8.58 7.14 27.28
N ILE A 103 -9.05 8.28 27.79
CA ILE A 103 -10.13 8.33 28.79
C ILE A 103 -11.47 7.95 28.16
N VAL A 104 -11.79 8.46 26.97
CA VAL A 104 -13.01 8.05 26.24
C VAL A 104 -12.68 7.81 24.77
N PRO A 105 -12.29 6.58 24.42
CA PRO A 105 -11.86 6.25 23.06
C PRO A 105 -12.97 6.38 22.04
N LEU A 106 -12.59 6.62 20.77
CA LEU A 106 -13.52 6.60 19.65
C LEU A 106 -14.10 5.19 19.45
N SER A 107 -13.26 4.17 19.62
CA SER A 107 -13.65 2.76 19.59
C SER A 107 -12.60 1.91 20.30
N SER A 108 -12.91 0.63 20.56
CA SER A 108 -11.91 -0.33 21.07
C SER A 108 -10.73 -0.52 20.11
N ALA A 109 -10.93 -0.32 18.81
CA ALA A 109 -9.86 -0.38 17.81
C ALA A 109 -9.00 0.90 17.76
N LEU A 110 -9.55 2.04 18.19
CA LEU A 110 -8.88 3.35 18.21
C LEU A 110 -8.89 3.94 19.63
N PRO A 111 -8.05 3.40 20.54
CA PRO A 111 -8.13 3.68 21.96
C PRO A 111 -7.56 5.04 22.38
N VAL A 112 -6.75 5.68 21.53
CA VAL A 112 -6.01 6.91 21.85
C VAL A 112 -6.55 8.08 21.03
N GLN A 113 -6.74 9.25 21.64
CA GLN A 113 -7.14 10.50 20.99
C GLN A 113 -6.09 11.58 21.21
N LEU A 114 -6.03 12.58 20.33
CA LEU A 114 -5.32 13.83 20.59
C LEU A 114 -6.25 14.79 21.31
N ARG A 115 -5.90 15.14 22.54
CA ARG A 115 -6.51 16.21 23.31
C ARG A 115 -5.77 17.51 23.01
N TYR A 116 -6.51 18.51 22.55
CA TYR A 116 -6.06 19.87 22.36
C TYR A 116 -6.70 20.77 23.41
N ALA A 117 -5.87 21.50 24.16
CA ALA A 117 -6.32 22.48 25.15
C ALA A 117 -5.73 23.86 24.86
N LEU A 118 -6.58 24.87 24.83
CA LEU A 118 -6.16 26.26 24.62
C LEU A 118 -5.79 26.93 25.93
N ILE A 119 -4.92 27.94 25.85
CA ILE A 119 -4.74 28.88 26.97
C ILE A 119 -5.97 29.79 27.02
N THR A 120 -6.68 29.77 28.14
CA THR A 120 -7.80 30.68 28.41
C THR A 120 -7.31 32.13 28.43
N ASN A 121 -8.08 33.04 27.82
CA ASN A 121 -7.80 34.50 27.69
C ASN A 121 -6.86 34.95 26.56
N SER A 122 -6.50 34.09 25.61
CA SER A 122 -5.78 34.53 24.41
C SER A 122 -6.72 35.04 23.31
N THR A 123 -6.35 36.16 22.67
CA THR A 123 -6.94 36.65 21.41
C THR A 123 -6.18 36.15 20.18
N LEU A 124 -5.03 35.49 20.38
CA LEU A 124 -4.21 34.95 19.30
C LEU A 124 -4.77 33.60 18.83
N THR A 125 -4.73 33.37 17.52
CA THR A 125 -5.07 32.08 16.93
C THR A 125 -4.04 31.03 17.33
N SER A 126 -4.49 29.84 17.68
CA SER A 126 -3.64 28.67 17.90
C SER A 126 -4.15 27.48 17.09
N ASP A 127 -3.24 26.60 16.73
CA ASP A 127 -3.53 25.37 16.00
C ASP A 127 -2.57 24.24 16.40
N PHE A 128 -2.83 23.05 15.88
CA PHE A 128 -1.90 21.94 15.92
C PHE A 128 -1.76 21.40 14.49
N ARG A 129 -0.57 20.89 14.17
CA ARG A 129 -0.18 20.56 12.80
C ARG A 129 0.31 19.14 12.73
N ASN A 130 0.03 18.49 11.59
CA ASN A 130 0.65 17.23 11.24
C ASN A 130 1.75 17.46 10.20
N SER A 131 2.93 16.88 10.41
CA SER A 131 4.06 17.00 9.46
C SER A 131 3.89 16.18 8.19
N GLY A 132 2.92 15.27 8.15
CA GLY A 132 2.86 14.20 7.17
C GLY A 132 4.06 13.27 7.27
N PHE A 133 4.30 12.51 6.20
CA PHE A 133 5.43 11.60 6.08
C PHE A 133 6.64 12.35 5.52
N TYR A 134 7.39 13.01 6.40
CA TYR A 134 8.52 13.90 6.05
C TYR A 134 8.13 15.12 5.19
N GLY A 135 6.86 15.53 5.29
CA GLY A 135 6.25 16.58 4.47
C GLY A 135 5.01 16.09 3.74
N MET A 136 4.34 17.01 3.05
CA MET A 136 3.21 16.71 2.16
C MET A 136 3.41 17.43 0.83
N ASN A 137 3.31 16.71 -0.29
CA ASN A 137 3.36 17.30 -1.62
C ASN A 137 1.99 17.91 -1.97
N ILE A 138 1.78 19.16 -1.56
CA ILE A 138 0.53 19.87 -1.80
C ILE A 138 0.54 20.49 -3.19
N GLN A 139 -0.52 20.21 -3.96
CA GLN A 139 -0.71 20.64 -5.34
C GLN A 139 -2.07 21.33 -5.46
N ALA A 140 -2.27 22.13 -6.52
CA ALA A 140 -3.54 22.80 -6.76
C ALA A 140 -4.62 21.79 -7.19
N ARG A 141 -5.31 21.17 -6.22
CA ARG A 141 -6.38 20.18 -6.42
C ARG A 141 -7.27 20.06 -5.19
N ASN A 142 -8.36 19.31 -5.31
CA ASN A 142 -9.27 19.05 -4.20
C ASN A 142 -8.69 17.99 -3.25
N TYR A 143 -8.79 18.27 -1.95
CA TYR A 143 -8.42 17.34 -0.89
C TYR A 143 -9.67 17.02 -0.07
N THR A 144 -9.76 15.78 0.42
CA THR A 144 -10.82 15.37 1.34
C THR A 144 -10.23 15.17 2.73
N ALA A 145 -10.58 16.06 3.65
CA ALA A 145 -10.24 15.92 5.07
C ALA A 145 -11.43 15.35 5.84
N ARG A 146 -11.18 14.37 6.72
CA ARG A 146 -12.17 13.74 7.59
C ARG A 146 -11.58 13.57 8.98
N PHE A 147 -12.37 13.75 10.02
CA PHE A 147 -11.94 13.59 11.40
C PHE A 147 -13.16 13.42 12.29
N PHE A 148 -12.97 12.75 13.43
CA PHE A 148 -13.91 12.78 14.54
C PHE A 148 -13.42 13.79 15.56
N TYR A 149 -14.33 14.56 16.13
CA TYR A 149 -14.00 15.46 17.23
C TYR A 149 -15.07 15.44 18.32
N ARG A 150 -14.65 15.78 19.53
CA ARG A 150 -15.55 15.97 20.67
C ARG A 150 -15.13 17.20 21.48
N PRO A 151 -16.02 18.17 21.73
CA PRO A 151 -15.73 19.26 22.66
C PRO A 151 -15.70 18.75 24.10
N LEU A 152 -14.77 19.26 24.91
CA LEU A 152 -14.78 19.04 26.36
C LEU A 152 -15.84 19.93 27.04
N SER A 153 -16.18 19.64 28.31
CA SER A 153 -17.19 20.42 29.04
C SER A 153 -16.89 21.93 29.01
N GLY A 154 -17.84 22.72 28.51
CA GLY A 154 -17.69 24.17 28.36
C GLY A 154 -16.96 24.63 27.10
N ALA A 155 -16.39 23.73 26.30
CA ALA A 155 -15.79 24.05 25.01
C ALA A 155 -16.85 24.14 23.91
N TYR A 156 -16.68 25.08 22.99
CA TYR A 156 -17.55 25.28 21.84
C TYR A 156 -16.72 25.81 20.68
N VAL A 157 -17.11 25.50 19.44
CA VAL A 157 -16.51 26.08 18.24
C VAL A 157 -17.05 27.51 18.09
N ALA A 158 -16.23 28.52 18.37
CA ALA A 158 -16.62 29.91 18.16
C ALA A 158 -17.03 30.15 16.69
N SER A 159 -18.20 30.75 16.46
CA SER A 159 -18.81 30.95 15.13
C SER A 159 -19.17 29.68 14.35
N GLY A 160 -19.10 28.49 14.98
CA GLY A 160 -19.47 27.22 14.37
C GLY A 160 -18.56 26.73 13.23
N LYS A 161 -17.37 27.34 13.05
CA LYS A 161 -16.43 26.98 11.99
C LYS A 161 -15.14 26.42 12.57
N LEU A 162 -14.84 25.16 12.23
CA LEU A 162 -13.50 24.58 12.37
C LEU A 162 -12.73 24.81 11.07
N ASN A 163 -11.57 25.43 11.16
CA ASN A 163 -10.72 25.69 9.99
C ASN A 163 -9.67 24.59 9.85
N ILE A 164 -9.51 24.10 8.62
CA ILE A 164 -8.55 23.04 8.26
C ILE A 164 -7.88 23.46 6.96
N GLY A 165 -6.56 23.34 6.91
CA GLY A 165 -5.79 23.73 5.74
C GLY A 165 -4.34 23.27 5.83
N PHE A 166 -3.54 23.75 4.90
CA PHE A 166 -2.11 23.47 4.82
C PHE A 166 -1.28 24.71 5.17
N SER A 167 -0.13 24.50 5.80
CA SER A 167 0.95 25.50 5.95
C SER A 167 2.06 25.27 4.96
N ASN A 168 2.63 26.38 4.47
CA ASN A 168 4.00 26.36 3.96
C ASN A 168 5.03 26.39 5.11
N SER A 169 6.32 26.27 4.76
CA SER A 169 7.43 26.31 5.71
C SER A 169 7.57 27.65 6.46
N SER A 170 7.01 28.74 5.93
CA SER A 170 6.93 30.05 6.60
C SER A 170 5.79 30.13 7.62
N GLY A 171 5.00 29.05 7.79
CA GLY A 171 3.93 28.96 8.77
C GLY A 171 2.66 29.74 8.41
N GLN A 172 2.56 30.26 7.17
CA GLN A 172 1.32 30.86 6.68
C GLN A 172 0.26 29.76 6.49
N ILE A 173 -0.74 29.76 7.38
CA ILE A 173 -2.02 29.03 7.25
C ILE A 173 -3.16 30.04 7.43
N ILE A 174 -4.25 29.81 6.71
CA ILE A 174 -5.51 30.54 6.83
C ILE A 174 -6.39 29.90 7.95
N TYR A 175 -6.29 30.49 9.15
CA TYR A 175 -7.17 30.48 10.35
C TYR A 175 -7.42 29.20 11.18
N GLY A 176 -7.82 29.40 12.45
CA GLY A 176 -8.06 28.40 13.51
C GLY A 176 -9.39 28.60 14.28
N SER A 177 -9.60 27.83 15.35
CA SER A 177 -10.86 27.73 16.12
C SER A 177 -10.60 27.96 17.62
N LYS A 178 -11.61 28.41 18.39
CA LYS A 178 -11.52 28.55 19.87
C LYS A 178 -12.21 27.35 20.53
N GLY A 179 -11.69 26.86 21.66
CA GLY A 179 -12.20 25.74 22.48
C GLY A 179 -11.21 24.58 22.69
N ASP A 180 -11.46 23.76 23.72
CA ASP A 180 -10.76 22.49 23.98
C ASP A 180 -11.48 21.33 23.28
N PHE A 181 -10.73 20.50 22.57
CA PHE A 181 -11.28 19.44 21.72
C PHE A 181 -10.45 18.15 21.82
N GLU A 182 -11.11 17.01 21.64
CA GLU A 182 -10.44 15.74 21.38
C GLU A 182 -10.69 15.30 19.95
N PHE A 183 -9.63 14.89 19.25
CA PHE A 183 -9.67 14.44 17.86
C PHE A 183 -9.19 13.00 17.72
N ASN A 184 -9.82 12.26 16.80
CA ASN A 184 -9.43 10.90 16.42
C ASN A 184 -9.71 10.65 14.93
N LEU A 185 -8.98 9.71 14.32
CA LEU A 185 -9.08 9.33 12.91
C LEU A 185 -9.03 10.54 11.96
N ILE A 186 -7.96 11.34 12.08
CA ILE A 186 -7.76 12.53 11.25
C ILE A 186 -7.12 12.09 9.93
N SER A 187 -7.87 12.17 8.84
CA SER A 187 -7.46 11.68 7.52
C SER A 187 -7.49 12.80 6.50
N CYS A 188 -6.52 12.81 5.58
CA CYS A 188 -6.48 13.72 4.45
C CYS A 188 -6.00 13.00 3.19
N PHE A 189 -6.85 12.99 2.17
CA PHE A 189 -6.55 12.38 0.87
C PHE A 189 -6.57 13.41 -0.25
N SER A 190 -5.59 13.28 -1.14
CA SER A 190 -5.68 13.81 -2.50
C SER A 190 -6.45 12.82 -3.41
N PRO A 191 -6.80 13.18 -4.67
CA PRO A 191 -7.34 12.22 -5.62
C PRO A 191 -6.43 11.01 -5.75
N THR A 192 -7.03 9.83 -5.80
CA THR A 192 -6.34 8.54 -5.77
C THR A 192 -6.29 7.93 -7.18
N TYR A 193 -5.37 6.98 -7.37
CA TYR A 193 -5.25 6.24 -8.62
C TYR A 193 -6.59 5.58 -8.97
N LYS A 194 -7.05 5.78 -10.22
CA LYS A 194 -8.37 5.36 -10.73
C LYS A 194 -9.55 5.78 -9.85
N ASN A 195 -9.42 6.88 -9.08
CA ASN A 195 -10.45 7.41 -8.18
C ASN A 195 -10.95 6.39 -7.14
N ARG A 196 -10.08 5.45 -6.70
CA ARG A 196 -10.43 4.45 -5.69
C ARG A 196 -10.59 5.10 -4.31
N PRO A 197 -11.73 4.95 -3.61
CA PRO A 197 -11.82 5.40 -2.22
C PRO A 197 -10.76 4.67 -1.40
N ASN A 198 -10.13 5.37 -0.45
CA ASN A 198 -9.06 4.79 0.39
C ASN A 198 -7.88 4.21 -0.43
N GLY A 199 -7.68 4.70 -1.66
CA GLY A 199 -6.81 4.08 -2.65
C GLY A 199 -5.36 4.55 -2.65
N ALA A 200 -4.67 4.16 -3.72
CA ALA A 200 -3.25 4.43 -3.91
C ALA A 200 -2.95 5.86 -4.39
N ARG A 201 -1.73 6.33 -4.13
CA ARG A 201 -1.17 7.56 -4.71
C ARG A 201 -1.00 7.41 -6.21
N ILE A 202 -1.42 8.44 -6.95
CA ILE A 202 -1.45 8.41 -8.42
C ILE A 202 -0.05 8.25 -9.02
N ASP A 203 0.93 9.01 -8.53
CA ASP A 203 2.30 9.03 -9.06
C ASP A 203 3.00 7.68 -8.92
N ILE A 204 2.97 7.11 -7.71
CA ILE A 204 3.59 5.81 -7.43
C ILE A 204 2.82 4.69 -8.14
N ALA A 205 1.48 4.70 -8.09
CA ALA A 205 0.68 3.68 -8.76
C ALA A 205 0.87 3.68 -10.29
N GLN A 206 0.99 4.88 -10.89
CA GLN A 206 1.29 5.00 -12.32
C GLN A 206 2.68 4.46 -12.64
N ALA A 207 3.69 4.75 -11.82
CA ALA A 207 5.02 4.18 -12.00
C ALA A 207 5.00 2.64 -11.96
N PHE A 208 4.23 2.03 -11.04
CA PHE A 208 4.01 0.58 -11.04
C PHE A 208 3.29 0.07 -12.29
N ALA A 209 2.27 0.78 -12.78
CA ALA A 209 1.57 0.42 -14.01
C ALA A 209 2.50 0.49 -15.25
N ASP A 210 3.39 1.48 -15.28
CA ASP A 210 4.34 1.70 -16.39
C ASP A 210 5.42 0.62 -16.44
N LEU A 211 5.77 0.00 -15.31
CA LEU A 211 6.62 -1.20 -15.25
C LEU A 211 5.98 -2.42 -15.91
N LYS A 212 4.65 -2.43 -16.07
CA LYS A 212 3.85 -3.55 -16.60
C LYS A 212 4.21 -4.89 -15.95
N PRO A 213 4.21 -4.99 -14.61
CA PRO A 213 4.54 -6.23 -13.94
C PRO A 213 3.50 -7.30 -14.27
N GLY A 214 3.95 -8.50 -14.63
CA GLY A 214 3.05 -9.63 -14.87
C GLY A 214 2.35 -10.10 -13.60
N TYR A 215 3.01 -9.93 -12.45
CA TYR A 215 2.45 -10.21 -11.14
C TYR A 215 2.92 -9.24 -10.06
N VAL A 216 2.17 -9.17 -8.96
CA VAL A 216 2.60 -8.52 -7.72
C VAL A 216 2.39 -9.47 -6.55
N ARG A 217 3.46 -9.79 -5.82
CA ARG A 217 3.40 -10.53 -4.55
C ARG A 217 3.09 -9.58 -3.40
N LEU A 218 2.13 -9.95 -2.56
CA LEU A 218 1.65 -9.17 -1.40
C LEU A 218 1.06 -10.10 -0.32
N PRO A 219 0.84 -9.66 0.93
CA PRO A 219 1.32 -8.40 1.48
C PRO A 219 2.79 -8.44 1.89
N GLY A 220 3.46 -9.61 1.92
CA GLY A 220 4.83 -9.77 2.45
C GLY A 220 4.93 -9.39 3.93
N GLY A 221 5.95 -9.88 4.66
CA GLY A 221 6.31 -9.45 6.03
C GLY A 221 5.18 -9.00 6.99
N ARG A 222 4.79 -9.82 7.98
CA ARG A 222 3.77 -9.41 8.98
C ARG A 222 4.32 -8.34 9.94
N ARG A 223 3.41 -7.57 10.55
CA ARG A 223 3.66 -6.58 11.61
C ARG A 223 4.69 -7.09 12.63
N GLY A 224 5.74 -6.29 12.86
CA GLY A 224 6.88 -6.64 13.73
C GLY A 224 8.20 -6.85 12.96
N THR A 225 8.12 -6.98 11.63
CA THR A 225 9.30 -7.12 10.76
C THR A 225 10.05 -5.80 10.58
N TRP A 226 9.32 -4.68 10.44
CA TRP A 226 9.88 -3.35 10.22
C TRP A 226 9.45 -2.34 11.28
N THR A 227 10.24 -1.28 11.46
CA THR A 227 10.02 -0.27 12.50
C THR A 227 8.87 0.67 12.13
N GLY A 228 7.95 0.90 13.07
CA GLY A 228 6.84 1.82 12.92
C GLY A 228 5.49 1.11 12.93
N TYR A 229 4.43 1.85 13.27
CA TYR A 229 3.08 1.32 13.24
C TYR A 229 2.50 1.38 11.82
N ASP A 230 1.87 0.29 11.39
CA ASP A 230 1.09 0.19 10.14
C ASP A 230 -0.39 0.36 10.48
N THR A 231 -1.02 1.38 9.90
CA THR A 231 -2.41 1.77 10.14
C THR A 231 -3.41 0.70 9.73
N LYS A 232 -3.01 -0.24 8.87
CA LYS A 232 -3.86 -1.18 8.14
C LYS A 232 -4.93 -0.48 7.29
N GLY A 233 -4.66 0.79 6.93
CA GLY A 233 -5.50 1.61 6.08
C GLY A 233 -5.51 1.15 4.63
N PHE A 234 -4.34 0.79 4.10
CA PHE A 234 -4.21 0.16 2.79
C PHE A 234 -4.31 -1.36 2.95
N GLY A 235 -5.53 -1.81 3.24
CA GLY A 235 -5.82 -3.18 3.61
C GLY A 235 -5.88 -4.14 2.42
N LEU A 236 -6.36 -5.35 2.69
CA LEU A 236 -6.40 -6.45 1.73
C LEU A 236 -7.20 -6.11 0.46
N ILE A 237 -8.35 -5.42 0.58
CA ILE A 237 -9.16 -5.00 -0.57
C ILE A 237 -8.40 -3.96 -1.39
N GLU A 238 -7.82 -2.96 -0.73
CA GLU A 238 -7.10 -1.87 -1.38
C GLU A 238 -5.86 -2.37 -2.12
N LEU A 239 -5.05 -3.23 -1.47
CA LEU A 239 -3.86 -3.85 -2.05
C LEU A 239 -4.20 -4.66 -3.31
N LEU A 240 -5.18 -5.57 -3.22
CA LEU A 240 -5.57 -6.39 -4.37
C LEU A 240 -6.25 -5.57 -5.48
N THR A 241 -7.04 -4.56 -5.10
CA THR A 241 -7.65 -3.65 -6.07
C THR A 241 -6.57 -2.89 -6.83
N PHE A 242 -5.53 -2.41 -6.14
CA PHE A 242 -4.38 -1.76 -6.76
C PHE A 242 -3.69 -2.68 -7.77
N VAL A 243 -3.41 -3.94 -7.40
CA VAL A 243 -2.77 -4.92 -8.30
C VAL A 243 -3.59 -5.17 -9.56
N VAL A 244 -4.90 -5.35 -9.42
CA VAL A 244 -5.81 -5.49 -10.56
C VAL A 244 -5.85 -4.21 -11.40
N ASP A 245 -5.86 -3.05 -10.74
CA ASP A 245 -5.92 -1.75 -11.40
C ASP A 245 -4.67 -1.43 -12.23
N ILE A 246 -3.50 -1.94 -11.86
CA ILE A 246 -2.28 -1.81 -12.68
C ILE A 246 -2.15 -2.92 -13.74
N GLY A 247 -3.11 -3.85 -13.81
CA GLY A 247 -3.14 -4.93 -14.79
C GLY A 247 -2.26 -6.14 -14.46
N ALA A 248 -1.84 -6.28 -13.20
CA ALA A 248 -0.98 -7.36 -12.76
C ALA A 248 -1.78 -8.52 -12.11
N THR A 249 -1.18 -9.71 -12.09
CA THR A 249 -1.74 -10.87 -11.38
C THR A 249 -1.35 -10.84 -9.90
N PRO A 250 -2.28 -10.95 -8.95
CA PRO A 250 -1.93 -11.03 -7.54
C PRO A 250 -1.32 -12.39 -7.19
N VAL A 251 -0.23 -12.37 -6.41
CA VAL A 251 0.33 -13.53 -5.72
C VAL A 251 0.16 -13.30 -4.22
N LEU A 252 -0.85 -13.93 -3.63
CA LEU A 252 -1.25 -13.71 -2.24
C LEU A 252 -0.39 -14.58 -1.30
N ALA A 253 0.46 -13.96 -0.48
CA ALA A 253 1.12 -14.62 0.62
C ALA A 253 0.15 -14.75 1.80
N VAL A 254 0.02 -15.95 2.35
CA VAL A 254 -0.83 -16.25 3.51
C VAL A 254 0.03 -16.56 4.72
N TYR A 255 -0.46 -16.17 5.91
CA TYR A 255 0.24 -16.41 7.16
C TYR A 255 0.13 -17.88 7.57
N VAL A 256 1.25 -18.48 7.99
CA VAL A 256 1.34 -19.91 8.32
C VAL A 256 2.09 -20.17 9.61
N GLU A 257 1.74 -19.42 10.65
CA GLU A 257 2.17 -19.67 12.03
C GLU A 257 3.67 -19.67 12.30
N TYR A 258 4.38 -18.81 11.58
CA TYR A 258 5.71 -18.39 11.96
C TYR A 258 5.83 -16.87 11.84
N SER A 259 6.30 -16.24 12.91
CA SER A 259 6.64 -14.82 12.95
C SER A 259 8.11 -14.67 13.33
N LEU A 260 8.70 -13.51 13.05
CA LEU A 260 10.10 -13.21 13.39
C LEU A 260 10.37 -13.10 14.90
N ASP A 261 9.35 -13.28 15.74
CA ASP A 261 9.48 -13.52 17.17
C ASP A 261 9.98 -14.95 17.52
N ARG A 262 10.30 -15.74 16.49
CA ARG A 262 10.89 -17.09 16.55
C ARG A 262 9.98 -18.14 17.20
N LYS A 263 8.67 -17.92 17.19
CA LYS A 263 7.69 -18.88 17.69
C LYS A 263 6.97 -19.54 16.53
N ALA A 264 7.03 -20.88 16.52
CA ALA A 264 6.20 -21.71 15.67
C ALA A 264 5.08 -22.33 16.51
N VAL A 265 3.87 -22.36 15.97
CA VAL A 265 2.73 -23.03 16.60
C VAL A 265 2.89 -24.55 16.48
N PRO A 266 2.59 -25.34 17.53
CA PRO A 266 2.59 -26.80 17.46
C PRO A 266 1.62 -27.36 16.40
N PRO A 267 1.92 -28.54 15.79
CA PRO A 267 1.09 -29.11 14.73
C PRO A 267 -0.40 -29.28 15.07
N ASP A 268 -0.71 -29.66 16.31
CA ASP A 268 -2.07 -29.88 16.83
C ASP A 268 -2.86 -28.58 17.06
N GLN A 269 -2.20 -27.42 16.92
CA GLN A 269 -2.78 -26.10 17.13
C GLN A 269 -2.87 -25.28 15.84
N LEU A 270 -2.58 -25.86 14.67
CA LEU A 270 -2.60 -25.15 13.38
C LEU A 270 -4.02 -24.87 12.86
N GLN A 271 -5.02 -25.66 13.27
CA GLN A 271 -6.35 -25.61 12.69
C GLN A 271 -7.02 -24.20 12.69
N PRO A 272 -6.98 -23.42 13.80
CA PRO A 272 -7.59 -22.09 13.81
C PRO A 272 -7.01 -21.14 12.75
N TYR A 273 -5.74 -21.32 12.41
CA TYR A 273 -5.01 -20.48 11.46
C TYR A 273 -5.24 -20.92 10.03
N ILE A 274 -5.34 -22.23 9.80
CA ILE A 274 -5.85 -22.79 8.54
C ILE A 274 -7.25 -22.24 8.26
N ASP A 275 -8.14 -22.25 9.26
CA ASP A 275 -9.49 -21.70 9.14
C ASP A 275 -9.50 -20.19 8.87
N GLU A 276 -8.53 -19.44 9.41
CA GLU A 276 -8.37 -18.01 9.14
C GLU A 276 -7.99 -17.77 7.67
N VAL A 277 -7.02 -18.51 7.15
CA VAL A 277 -6.61 -18.42 5.74
C VAL A 277 -7.74 -18.86 4.80
N ILE A 278 -8.50 -19.91 5.16
CA ILE A 278 -9.69 -20.31 4.37
C ILE A 278 -10.73 -19.18 4.36
N LYS A 279 -10.98 -18.51 5.49
CA LYS A 279 -11.89 -17.35 5.56
C LYS A 279 -11.38 -16.17 4.75
N GLU A 280 -10.07 -15.93 4.74
CA GLU A 280 -9.43 -14.91 3.91
C GLU A 280 -9.65 -15.24 2.42
N LEU A 281 -9.37 -16.47 1.99
CA LEU A 281 -9.60 -16.88 0.60
C LEU A 281 -11.08 -16.83 0.23
N ASP A 282 -11.99 -17.28 1.10
CA ASP A 282 -13.43 -17.16 0.88
C ASP A 282 -13.88 -15.70 0.74
N PHE A 283 -13.34 -14.81 1.58
CA PHE A 283 -13.57 -13.38 1.47
C PHE A 283 -13.16 -12.87 0.09
N LEU A 284 -12.01 -13.31 -0.41
CA LEU A 284 -11.45 -12.85 -1.67
C LEU A 284 -12.09 -13.47 -2.91
N THR A 285 -12.42 -14.75 -2.90
CA THR A 285 -12.73 -15.53 -4.11
C THR A 285 -14.14 -16.11 -4.14
N ALA A 286 -14.80 -16.28 -3.00
CA ALA A 286 -16.12 -16.93 -2.98
C ALA A 286 -17.22 -16.05 -3.57
N SER A 287 -18.25 -16.70 -4.11
CA SER A 287 -19.52 -16.04 -4.47
C SER A 287 -20.21 -15.51 -3.22
N ALA A 288 -20.85 -14.35 -3.33
CA ALA A 288 -21.63 -13.78 -2.24
C ALA A 288 -22.98 -14.48 -2.02
N SER A 289 -23.44 -15.31 -2.97
CA SER A 289 -24.76 -15.94 -2.92
C SER A 289 -24.87 -17.02 -1.84
N ASN A 290 -23.78 -17.69 -1.50
CA ASN A 290 -23.77 -18.85 -0.60
C ASN A 290 -22.60 -18.84 0.40
N ASN A 291 -21.78 -17.80 0.44
CA ASN A 291 -20.66 -17.69 1.36
C ASN A 291 -20.72 -16.38 2.17
N ARG A 292 -20.65 -16.49 3.50
CA ARG A 292 -20.71 -15.35 4.42
C ARG A 292 -19.58 -14.34 4.19
N MET A 293 -18.37 -14.83 3.89
CA MET A 293 -17.21 -13.99 3.64
C MET A 293 -17.30 -13.33 2.26
N GLY A 294 -17.77 -14.05 1.24
CA GLY A 294 -18.12 -13.44 -0.06
C GLY A 294 -19.16 -12.33 0.09
N ALA A 295 -20.20 -12.54 0.92
CA ALA A 295 -21.19 -11.51 1.23
C ALA A 295 -20.61 -10.33 2.04
N LEU A 296 -19.63 -10.59 2.92
CA LEU A 296 -18.90 -9.53 3.61
C LEU A 296 -18.10 -8.67 2.63
N ARG A 297 -17.43 -9.27 1.64
CA ARG A 297 -16.70 -8.55 0.58
C ARG A 297 -17.63 -7.60 -0.18
N VAL A 298 -18.84 -8.05 -0.54
CA VAL A 298 -19.86 -7.20 -1.18
C VAL A 298 -20.28 -6.04 -0.29
N ARG A 299 -20.48 -6.27 1.02
CA ARG A 299 -20.85 -5.20 1.98
C ARG A 299 -19.74 -4.16 2.19
N LEU A 300 -18.50 -4.50 1.86
CA LEU A 300 -17.35 -3.59 1.90
C LEU A 300 -17.06 -3.02 0.50
N ASP A 301 -18.11 -2.83 -0.30
CA ASP A 301 -18.09 -2.22 -1.64
C ASP A 301 -17.22 -2.93 -2.69
N ARG A 302 -16.90 -4.22 -2.47
CA ARG A 302 -16.22 -5.07 -3.45
C ARG A 302 -17.12 -6.22 -3.90
N SER A 303 -17.93 -5.96 -4.93
CA SER A 303 -18.92 -6.92 -5.42
C SER A 303 -18.31 -8.17 -6.07
N GLN A 304 -17.34 -7.97 -6.95
CA GLN A 304 -16.72 -9.05 -7.71
C GLN A 304 -15.65 -9.79 -6.89
N PRO A 305 -15.60 -11.14 -6.98
CA PRO A 305 -14.44 -11.89 -6.52
C PRO A 305 -13.13 -11.40 -7.16
N PHE A 306 -12.03 -11.59 -6.45
CA PHE A 306 -10.70 -11.45 -7.02
C PHE A 306 -10.31 -12.75 -7.73
N ASP A 307 -9.63 -12.61 -8.87
CA ASP A 307 -9.01 -13.74 -9.59
C ASP A 307 -7.64 -14.04 -8.95
N ILE A 308 -7.63 -14.86 -7.90
CA ILE A 308 -6.42 -15.28 -7.19
C ILE A 308 -5.96 -16.63 -7.72
N LYS A 309 -4.93 -16.63 -8.58
CA LYS A 309 -4.36 -17.85 -9.18
C LYS A 309 -3.21 -18.44 -8.39
N TYR A 310 -2.54 -17.62 -7.60
CA TYR A 310 -1.31 -17.98 -6.90
C TYR A 310 -1.41 -17.59 -5.43
N VAL A 311 -1.16 -18.58 -4.57
CA VAL A 311 -1.09 -18.41 -3.12
C VAL A 311 0.30 -18.85 -2.67
N GLY A 312 1.04 -17.95 -2.02
CA GLY A 312 2.30 -18.25 -1.35
C GLY A 312 2.02 -18.66 0.09
N ILE A 313 2.37 -19.88 0.47
CA ILE A 313 2.16 -20.41 1.82
C ILE A 313 3.37 -20.02 2.68
N GLY A 314 3.28 -18.89 3.38
CA GLY A 314 4.35 -18.36 4.21
C GLY A 314 5.33 -17.41 3.53
N ASN A 315 6.42 -17.14 4.24
CA ASN A 315 7.44 -16.16 3.86
C ASN A 315 8.77 -16.53 4.51
N GLU A 316 9.79 -16.79 3.69
CA GLU A 316 11.17 -17.05 4.15
C GLU A 316 11.29 -18.13 5.25
N ASP A 317 10.44 -19.14 5.20
CA ASP A 317 10.41 -20.23 6.19
C ASP A 317 11.66 -21.14 6.18
N TRP A 318 12.66 -20.83 5.37
CA TRP A 318 13.99 -21.45 5.39
C TRP A 318 14.89 -20.89 6.52
N ILE A 319 14.53 -19.75 7.12
CA ILE A 319 15.29 -19.11 8.21
C ILE A 319 15.12 -19.91 9.51
N ASP A 320 16.19 -20.11 10.27
CA ASP A 320 16.13 -20.77 11.59
C ASP A 320 15.51 -19.83 12.66
N PRO A 321 14.59 -20.30 13.52
CA PRO A 321 14.07 -21.68 13.67
C PRO A 321 12.84 -22.05 12.83
N ALA A 322 12.37 -21.20 11.90
CA ALA A 322 11.21 -21.49 11.04
C ALA A 322 11.36 -22.81 10.27
N SER A 323 12.56 -23.07 9.73
CA SER A 323 12.88 -24.23 8.91
C SER A 323 12.58 -25.57 9.58
N SER A 324 12.78 -25.64 10.90
CA SER A 324 12.52 -26.85 11.70
C SER A 324 11.04 -27.24 11.76
N SER A 325 10.14 -26.27 11.53
CA SER A 325 8.68 -26.46 11.62
C SER A 325 7.98 -26.41 10.26
N TYR A 326 8.63 -25.89 9.22
CA TYR A 326 7.94 -25.58 7.98
C TYR A 326 7.35 -26.80 7.27
N ASN A 327 8.02 -27.95 7.30
CA ASN A 327 7.52 -29.14 6.61
C ASN A 327 6.11 -29.57 7.07
N HIS A 328 5.83 -29.53 8.38
CA HIS A 328 4.51 -29.89 8.89
C HIS A 328 3.49 -28.77 8.67
N ARG A 329 3.90 -27.50 8.81
CA ARG A 329 3.05 -26.33 8.55
C ARG A 329 2.64 -26.30 7.08
N TRP A 330 3.60 -26.32 6.16
CA TRP A 330 3.37 -26.39 4.71
C TRP A 330 2.41 -27.52 4.36
N SER A 331 2.67 -28.75 4.84
CA SER A 331 1.81 -29.90 4.52
C SER A 331 0.37 -29.69 4.99
N ALA A 332 0.17 -29.19 6.21
CA ALA A 332 -1.17 -28.93 6.75
C ALA A 332 -1.93 -27.86 5.95
N PHE A 333 -1.28 -26.71 5.68
CA PHE A 333 -1.88 -25.64 4.88
C PHE A 333 -2.10 -26.08 3.43
N TYR A 334 -1.11 -26.66 2.76
CA TYR A 334 -1.24 -27.12 1.38
C TYR A 334 -2.41 -28.12 1.22
N ASN A 335 -2.51 -29.10 2.12
CA ASN A 335 -3.59 -30.09 2.06
C ASN A 335 -4.98 -29.45 2.24
N ALA A 336 -5.10 -28.49 3.16
CA ALA A 336 -6.37 -27.79 3.36
C ALA A 336 -6.72 -26.87 2.18
N LEU A 337 -5.75 -26.13 1.65
CA LEU A 337 -5.96 -25.15 0.59
C LEU A 337 -6.17 -25.79 -0.79
N SER A 338 -5.54 -26.94 -1.08
CA SER A 338 -5.69 -27.65 -2.35
C SER A 338 -7.02 -28.38 -2.51
N GLN A 339 -7.77 -28.59 -1.42
CA GLN A 339 -9.10 -29.21 -1.43
C GLN A 339 -10.24 -28.21 -1.63
N LYS A 340 -9.93 -26.91 -1.62
CA LYS A 340 -10.89 -25.80 -1.75
C LYS A 340 -11.23 -25.51 -3.21
#